data_AF-A0A954X1Y7-F1
#
_entry.id   AF-A0A954X1Y7-F1
#
_cell.length_a   1.000
_cell.length_b   1.000
_cell.length_c   1.000
_cell.angle_alpha   90.00
_cell.angle_beta   90.00
_cell.angle_gamma   90.00
#
_symmetry.space_group_name_H-M   'P 1'
#
loop_
_entity.id
_entity.type
_entity.pdbx_description
1 polymer ?
#
loop_
_entity_poly.entity_id
_entity_poly.type
_entity_poly.pdbx_seq_one_letter_code
_entity_poly.pdbx_strand_id
1 'polypeptide(L)'
;LTAAAIGSLYKRNASISGAEVGCQGEVGVACSMAAGALAEALGGSPGQVEQAAEIGMEHNLGLTCDPIKGLVQVPCIERNAMGAVKAINACRLALRSDGKHFVSLDRVIRVMKRTGADMSSRYKETSRGGLAVNLSEC
;
A
#
# COMPACT_ATOMS: atom_id res chain seq x y z
N LEU A 1 -10.47 -13.93 -5.60
CA LEU A 1 -9.18 -14.39 -6.18
C LEU A 1 -8.32 -13.22 -6.66
N THR A 2 -8.92 -12.17 -7.23
CA THR A 2 -8.24 -10.95 -7.72
C THR A 2 -7.29 -10.30 -6.70
N ALA A 3 -7.72 -10.13 -5.45
CA ALA A 3 -6.86 -9.62 -4.38
C ALA A 3 -5.55 -10.43 -4.24
N ALA A 4 -5.64 -11.76 -4.24
CA ALA A 4 -4.48 -12.64 -4.11
C ALA A 4 -3.55 -12.53 -5.34
N ALA A 5 -4.11 -12.39 -6.54
CA ALA A 5 -3.32 -12.16 -7.76
C ALA A 5 -2.51 -10.86 -7.64
N ILE A 6 -3.14 -9.76 -7.25
CA ILE A 6 -2.47 -8.46 -7.03
C ILE A 6 -1.39 -8.59 -5.94
N GLY A 7 -1.70 -9.22 -4.80
CA GLY A 7 -0.73 -9.45 -3.73
C GLY A 7 0.49 -10.27 -4.20
N SER A 8 0.28 -11.25 -5.09
CA SER A 8 1.35 -12.05 -5.66
C SER A 8 2.31 -11.22 -6.53
N LEU A 9 1.82 -10.20 -7.24
CA LEU A 9 2.65 -9.28 -8.03
C LEU A 9 3.61 -8.51 -7.13
N TYR A 10 3.12 -7.98 -6.00
CA TYR A 10 3.96 -7.29 -5.02
C TYR A 10 4.99 -8.23 -4.39
N LYS A 11 4.56 -9.43 -3.96
CA LYS A 11 5.47 -10.40 -3.34
C LYS A 11 6.57 -10.86 -4.30
N ARG A 12 6.23 -11.08 -5.57
CA ARG A 12 7.18 -11.57 -6.59
C ARG A 12 8.16 -10.49 -7.04
N ASN A 13 7.69 -9.26 -7.25
CA ASN A 13 8.49 -8.21 -7.89
C ASN A 13 9.12 -7.22 -6.89
N ALA A 14 8.66 -7.20 -5.64
CA ALA A 14 9.15 -6.33 -4.58
C ALA A 14 9.17 -7.07 -3.22
N SER A 15 8.41 -6.61 -2.24
CA SER A 15 8.21 -7.26 -0.95
C SER A 15 6.85 -6.85 -0.36
N ILE A 16 6.36 -7.65 0.59
CA ILE A 16 5.17 -7.36 1.40
C ILE A 16 5.52 -7.19 2.90
N SER A 17 6.81 -7.11 3.25
CA SER A 17 7.27 -7.02 4.64
C SER A 17 7.54 -5.57 5.04
N GLY A 18 6.98 -5.14 6.18
CA GLY A 18 7.26 -3.85 6.80
C GLY A 18 8.74 -3.66 7.11
N ALA A 19 9.43 -4.73 7.52
CA ALA A 19 10.87 -4.75 7.77
C ALA A 19 11.73 -4.50 6.52
N GLU A 20 11.24 -4.80 5.31
CA GLU A 20 12.01 -4.65 4.06
C GLU A 20 11.68 -3.37 3.32
N VAL A 21 10.38 -3.02 3.24
CA VAL A 21 9.91 -1.90 2.39
C VAL A 21 9.04 -0.90 3.14
N GLY A 22 8.88 -1.01 4.46
CA GLY A 22 7.98 -0.17 5.24
C GLY A 22 6.51 -0.57 5.08
N CYS A 23 5.60 0.19 5.70
CA CYS A 23 4.18 -0.13 5.79
C CYS A 23 3.46 -0.01 4.43
N GLN A 24 4.10 0.62 3.43
CA GLN A 24 3.66 0.52 2.04
C GLN A 24 3.61 -0.95 1.55
N GLY A 25 4.49 -1.83 2.05
CA GLY A 25 4.46 -3.26 1.76
C GLY A 25 3.34 -4.04 2.45
N GLU A 26 2.71 -3.46 3.45
CA GLU A 26 1.69 -4.11 4.28
C GLU A 26 0.32 -3.48 4.03
N VAL A 27 0.07 -2.32 4.65
CA VAL A 27 -1.18 -1.58 4.49
C VAL A 27 -1.32 -1.06 3.06
N GLY A 28 -0.22 -0.61 2.43
CA GLY A 28 -0.27 -0.18 1.03
C GLY A 28 -0.66 -1.32 0.08
N VAL A 29 -0.06 -2.51 0.26
CA VAL A 29 -0.39 -3.71 -0.52
C VAL A 29 -1.82 -4.15 -0.24
N ALA A 30 -2.28 -4.16 1.00
CA ALA A 30 -3.66 -4.48 1.36
C ALA A 30 -4.67 -3.52 0.72
N CYS A 31 -4.38 -2.21 0.72
CA CYS A 31 -5.18 -1.19 0.05
C CYS A 31 -5.27 -1.45 -1.47
N SER A 32 -4.14 -1.75 -2.11
CA SER A 32 -4.07 -2.09 -3.54
C SER A 32 -4.85 -3.37 -3.88
N MET A 33 -4.67 -4.42 -3.09
CA MET A 33 -5.39 -5.69 -3.24
C MET A 33 -6.90 -5.50 -3.12
N ALA A 34 -7.36 -4.74 -2.12
CA ALA A 34 -8.77 -4.48 -1.89
C ALA A 34 -9.37 -3.61 -3.02
N ALA A 35 -8.64 -2.60 -3.50
CA ALA A 35 -9.09 -1.72 -4.57
C ALA A 35 -9.35 -2.49 -5.87
N GLY A 36 -8.37 -3.29 -6.32
CA GLY A 36 -8.52 -4.08 -7.54
C GLY A 36 -9.56 -5.18 -7.42
N ALA A 37 -9.65 -5.85 -6.26
CA ALA A 37 -10.68 -6.85 -6.03
C ALA A 37 -12.10 -6.26 -6.00
N LEU A 38 -12.27 -5.07 -5.43
CA LEU A 38 -13.56 -4.38 -5.45
C LEU A 38 -13.92 -3.92 -6.87
N ALA A 39 -12.95 -3.42 -7.65
CA ALA A 39 -13.18 -3.05 -9.04
C ALA A 39 -13.66 -4.25 -9.88
N GLU A 40 -13.04 -5.42 -9.70
CA GLU A 40 -13.47 -6.65 -10.38
C GLU A 40 -14.88 -7.08 -9.93
N ALA A 41 -15.13 -7.07 -8.61
CA ALA A 41 -16.44 -7.44 -8.05
C ALA A 41 -17.59 -6.53 -8.55
N LEU A 42 -17.27 -5.30 -8.96
CA LEU A 42 -18.22 -4.33 -9.51
C LEU A 42 -18.26 -4.33 -11.06
N GLY A 43 -17.63 -5.31 -11.71
CA GLY A 43 -17.67 -5.47 -13.17
C GLY A 43 -16.65 -4.65 -13.94
N GLY A 44 -15.60 -4.15 -13.29
CA GLY A 44 -14.50 -3.45 -13.95
C GLY A 44 -13.72 -4.35 -14.91
N SER A 45 -13.23 -3.77 -16.01
CA SER A 45 -12.34 -4.46 -16.93
C SER A 45 -10.98 -4.78 -16.28
N PRO A 46 -10.18 -5.72 -16.83
CA PRO A 46 -8.83 -5.97 -16.32
C PRO A 46 -7.96 -4.70 -16.21
N GLY A 47 -8.07 -3.76 -17.16
CA GLY A 47 -7.39 -2.47 -17.09
C GLY A 47 -7.85 -1.61 -15.91
N GLN A 48 -9.16 -1.56 -15.63
CA GLN A 48 -9.68 -0.85 -14.46
C GLN A 48 -9.30 -1.53 -13.14
N VAL A 49 -9.22 -2.86 -13.11
CA VAL A 49 -8.74 -3.63 -11.95
C VAL A 49 -7.29 -3.28 -11.63
N GLU A 50 -6.42 -3.30 -12.64
CA GLU A 50 -5.04 -2.88 -12.50
C GLU A 50 -4.93 -1.42 -12.09
N GLN A 51 -5.80 -0.54 -12.61
CA GLN A 51 -5.78 0.89 -12.30
C GLN A 51 -6.21 1.15 -10.86
N ALA A 52 -7.24 0.47 -10.37
CA ALA A 52 -7.65 0.57 -8.99
C ALA A 52 -6.54 0.09 -8.04
N ALA A 53 -5.88 -1.02 -8.38
CA ALA A 53 -4.73 -1.52 -7.63
C ALA A 53 -3.56 -0.52 -7.63
N GLU A 54 -3.27 0.08 -8.79
CA GLU A 54 -2.23 1.07 -9.00
C GLU A 54 -2.45 2.33 -8.14
N ILE A 55 -3.61 2.98 -8.26
CA ILE A 55 -3.99 4.14 -7.43
C ILE A 55 -3.94 3.78 -5.94
N GLY A 56 -4.41 2.59 -5.58
CA GLY A 56 -4.40 2.11 -4.20
C GLY A 56 -2.99 2.04 -3.60
N MET A 57 -1.98 1.68 -4.39
CA MET A 57 -0.59 1.68 -3.94
C MET A 57 0.08 3.05 -4.05
N GLU A 58 -0.20 3.81 -5.11
CA GLU A 58 0.36 5.16 -5.31
C GLU A 58 0.14 6.04 -4.08
N HIS A 59 -1.07 6.02 -3.52
CA HIS A 59 -1.44 6.76 -2.31
C HIS A 59 -0.84 6.22 -0.99
N ASN A 60 0.03 5.21 -1.06
CA ASN A 60 0.75 4.64 0.08
C ASN A 60 2.27 4.57 -0.16
N LEU A 61 2.79 5.00 -1.31
CA LEU A 61 4.23 5.01 -1.57
C LEU A 61 4.99 5.85 -0.53
N GLY A 62 6.09 5.30 -0.02
CA GLY A 62 6.94 5.92 1.01
C GLY A 62 6.43 5.75 2.44
N LEU A 63 5.31 5.05 2.67
CA LEU A 63 4.80 4.85 4.02
C LEU A 63 5.76 3.99 4.85
N THR A 64 6.35 4.60 5.89
CA THR A 64 7.28 3.99 6.84
C THR A 64 6.55 3.06 7.82
N CYS A 65 7.26 2.11 8.44
CA CYS A 65 6.70 1.22 9.47
C CYS A 65 7.43 1.44 10.79
N ASP A 66 6.96 2.38 11.61
CA ASP A 66 7.60 2.68 12.89
C ASP A 66 6.53 3.10 13.91
N PRO A 67 5.83 2.11 14.50
CA PRO A 67 4.69 2.37 15.37
C PRO A 67 5.12 2.71 16.80
N ILE A 68 4.24 3.38 17.54
CA ILE A 68 4.49 3.80 18.92
C ILE A 68 4.78 2.58 19.80
N LYS A 69 5.91 2.62 20.53
CA LYS A 69 6.36 1.53 21.41
C LYS A 69 6.49 0.16 20.71
N GLY A 70 6.56 0.13 19.38
CA GLY A 70 6.55 -1.11 18.60
C GLY A 70 5.22 -1.86 18.59
N LEU A 71 4.14 -1.23 19.04
CA LEU A 71 2.83 -1.86 19.16
C LEU A 71 2.01 -1.69 17.87
N VAL A 72 1.26 -2.72 17.48
CA VAL A 72 0.35 -2.67 16.32
C VAL A 72 -0.96 -1.96 16.70
N GLN A 73 -0.84 -0.70 17.14
CA GLN A 73 -1.95 0.15 17.56
C GLN A 73 -1.90 1.46 16.78
N VAL A 74 -0.98 2.35 17.15
CA VAL A 74 -0.81 3.66 16.52
C VAL A 74 0.51 3.68 15.72
N PRO A 75 0.51 4.02 14.42
CA PRO A 75 -0.64 4.47 13.61
C PRO A 75 -1.37 3.34 12.85
N CYS A 76 -1.19 2.08 13.25
CA CYS A 76 -1.63 0.92 12.49
C CYS A 76 -3.16 0.84 12.30
N ILE A 77 -3.93 1.19 13.33
CA ILE A 77 -5.40 1.12 13.33
C ILE A 77 -5.96 2.14 12.33
N GLU A 78 -5.58 3.41 12.46
CA GLU A 78 -6.04 4.47 11.56
C GLU A 78 -5.50 4.29 10.13
N ARG A 79 -4.32 3.69 9.96
CA ARG A 79 -3.81 3.31 8.63
C ARG A 79 -4.71 2.29 7.94
N ASN A 80 -5.26 1.32 8.66
CA ASN A 80 -6.22 0.37 8.09
C ASN A 80 -7.55 1.05 7.73
N ALA A 81 -8.08 1.90 8.63
CA ALA A 81 -9.30 2.66 8.37
C ALA A 81 -9.15 3.55 7.12
N MET A 82 -8.06 4.32 7.05
CA MET A 82 -7.74 5.17 5.90
C MET A 82 -7.46 4.34 4.64
N GLY A 83 -6.79 3.20 4.75
CA GLY A 83 -6.53 2.27 3.66
C GLY A 83 -7.82 1.73 3.03
N ALA A 84 -8.81 1.36 3.85
CA ALA A 84 -10.11 0.91 3.35
C ALA A 84 -10.83 2.01 2.55
N VAL A 85 -10.83 3.25 3.05
CA VAL A 85 -11.42 4.39 2.34
C VAL A 85 -10.69 4.67 1.03
N LYS A 86 -9.35 4.64 1.04
CA LYS A 86 -8.54 4.78 -0.17
C LYS A 86 -8.87 3.70 -1.20
N ALA A 87 -9.01 2.44 -0.78
CA ALA A 87 -9.33 1.34 -1.69
C ALA A 87 -10.68 1.53 -2.39
N ILE A 88 -11.72 1.97 -1.64
CA ILE A 88 -13.04 2.28 -2.20
C ILE A 88 -12.93 3.43 -3.21
N ASN A 89 -12.20 4.50 -2.87
CA ASN A 89 -12.04 5.64 -3.75
C ASN A 89 -11.22 5.32 -5.00
N ALA A 90 -10.14 4.54 -4.87
CA ALA A 90 -9.34 4.05 -5.99
C ALA A 90 -10.18 3.23 -6.97
N CYS A 91 -11.00 2.31 -6.45
CA CYS A 91 -11.97 1.56 -7.25
C CYS A 91 -12.95 2.49 -7.98
N ARG A 92 -13.55 3.48 -7.29
CA ARG A 92 -14.47 4.45 -7.90
C ARG A 92 -13.83 5.29 -8.99
N LEU A 93 -12.56 5.68 -8.83
CA LEU A 93 -11.82 6.42 -9.83
C LEU A 93 -11.57 5.57 -11.07
N ALA A 94 -11.12 4.33 -10.89
CA ALA A 94 -10.86 3.40 -11.98
C ALA A 94 -12.14 3.00 -12.74
N LEU A 95 -13.26 2.75 -12.06
CA LEU A 95 -14.52 2.41 -12.74
C LEU A 95 -15.10 3.57 -13.56
N ARG A 96 -14.68 4.81 -13.28
CA ARG A 96 -15.08 6.01 -14.02
C ARG A 96 -14.08 6.42 -15.10
N SER A 97 -12.98 5.69 -15.26
CA SER A 97 -12.00 5.90 -16.31
C SER A 97 -12.23 4.91 -17.47
N ASP A 98 -11.43 5.04 -18.53
CA ASP A 98 -11.34 4.07 -19.62
C ASP A 98 -10.36 2.91 -19.33
N GLY A 99 -9.89 2.78 -18.09
CA GLY A 99 -8.91 1.76 -17.68
C GLY A 99 -7.50 1.99 -18.22
N LYS A 100 -7.20 3.17 -18.81
CA LYS A 100 -5.84 3.51 -19.23
C LYS A 100 -5.10 4.25 -18.12
N HIS A 101 -3.85 3.86 -17.95
CA HIS A 101 -2.98 4.35 -16.88
C HIS A 101 -1.84 5.16 -17.50
N PHE A 102 -1.58 6.37 -16.99
CA PHE A 102 -0.35 7.09 -17.30
C PHE A 102 0.87 6.44 -16.61
N VAL A 103 0.64 5.90 -15.42
CA VAL A 103 1.60 5.12 -14.65
C VAL A 103 1.07 3.69 -14.52
N SER A 104 1.82 2.70 -14.98
CA SER A 104 1.40 1.30 -14.86
C SER A 104 1.63 0.76 -13.46
N LEU A 105 0.85 -0.25 -13.06
CA LEU A 105 1.01 -0.97 -11.79
C LEU A 105 2.45 -1.48 -11.60
N ASP A 106 3.05 -2.05 -12.65
CA ASP A 106 4.45 -2.49 -12.64
C ASP A 106 5.44 -1.36 -12.28
N ARG A 107 5.18 -0.15 -12.80
CA ARG A 107 6.02 1.01 -12.51
C ARG A 107 5.87 1.42 -11.05
N VAL A 108 4.64 1.41 -10.52
CA VAL A 108 4.38 1.67 -9.09
C VAL A 108 5.05 0.61 -8.21
N ILE A 109 4.99 -0.68 -8.55
CA ILE A 109 5.68 -1.75 -7.81
C ILE A 109 7.20 -1.53 -7.80
N ARG A 110 7.79 -1.16 -8.94
CA ARG A 110 9.23 -0.83 -9.02
C ARG A 110 9.58 0.37 -8.15
N VAL A 111 8.75 1.40 -8.14
CA VAL A 111 8.94 2.57 -7.27
C VAL A 111 8.85 2.15 -5.80
N MET A 112 7.83 1.40 -5.40
CA MET A 112 7.69 0.87 -4.03
C MET A 112 8.96 0.13 -3.58
N LYS A 113 9.48 -0.77 -4.42
CA LYS A 113 10.73 -1.50 -4.13
C LYS A 113 11.92 -0.56 -3.93
N ARG A 114 12.10 0.40 -4.84
CA ARG A 114 13.21 1.36 -4.77
C ARG A 114 13.09 2.26 -3.54
N THR A 115 11.91 2.83 -3.29
CA THR A 115 11.63 3.62 -2.09
C THR A 115 11.86 2.83 -0.82
N GLY A 116 11.51 1.54 -0.78
CA GLY A 116 11.81 0.66 0.34
C GLY A 116 13.31 0.41 0.54
N ALA A 117 14.08 0.27 -0.55
CA ALA A 117 15.53 0.16 -0.49
C ALA A 117 16.20 1.44 0.01
N ASP A 118 15.71 2.60 -0.43
CA ASP A 118 16.20 3.92 -0.04
C ASP A 118 15.77 4.31 1.40
N MET A 119 14.74 3.65 1.94
CA MET A 119 14.23 3.90 3.30
C MET A 119 15.26 3.47 4.34
N SER A 120 15.63 4.39 5.24
CA SER A 120 16.50 4.09 6.39
C SER A 120 15.93 2.95 7.21
N SER A 121 16.80 2.03 7.66
CA SER A 121 16.42 0.90 8.52
C SER A 121 15.68 1.34 9.80
N ARG A 122 15.94 2.57 10.30
CA ARG A 122 15.26 3.15 11.47
C ARG A 122 13.79 3.49 11.26
N TYR A 123 13.34 3.62 10.01
CA TYR A 123 11.95 3.93 9.65
C TYR A 123 11.20 2.70 9.11
N LYS A 124 11.84 1.53 9.16
CA LYS A 124 11.21 0.22 8.98
C LYS A 124 10.88 -0.35 10.35
N GLU A 125 10.29 -1.54 10.38
CA GLU A 125 9.70 -2.24 11.54
C GLU A 125 10.71 -2.57 12.66
N THR A 126 11.32 -1.53 13.22
CA THR A 126 12.41 -1.58 14.19
C THR A 126 12.09 -0.76 15.43
N SER A 127 11.13 0.19 15.36
CA SER A 127 10.76 1.08 16.45
C SER A 127 11.91 1.99 16.91
N ARG A 128 12.80 2.36 15.97
CA ARG A 128 14.04 3.12 16.25
C ARG A 128 14.02 4.53 15.64
N GLY A 129 12.91 4.95 15.07
CA GLY A 129 12.78 6.25 14.41
C GLY A 129 11.39 6.86 14.61
N GLY A 130 10.90 7.53 13.56
CA GLY A 130 9.49 7.89 13.34
C GLY A 130 8.69 8.30 14.57
N LEU A 131 7.47 7.76 14.71
CA LEU A 131 6.62 8.02 15.87
C LEU A 131 7.11 7.28 17.10
N ALA A 132 7.88 6.19 16.93
CA ALA A 132 8.32 5.34 18.03
C ALA A 132 9.22 6.08 19.03
N VAL A 133 10.09 6.99 18.56
CA VAL A 133 11.09 7.67 19.40
C VAL A 133 10.86 9.17 19.57
N ASN A 134 9.85 9.75 18.88
CA ASN A 134 9.58 11.20 18.90
C ASN A 134 8.30 11.59 19.66
N LEU A 135 7.67 10.66 20.38
CA LEU A 135 6.57 10.94 21.30
C LEU A 135 7.08 10.74 22.73
N SER A 136 7.37 11.86 23.41
CA SER A 136 7.57 11.90 24.85
C SER A 136 6.23 11.62 25.55
N GLU A 137 6.21 10.66 26.47
CA GLU A 137 5.04 10.36 27.29
C GLU A 137 4.50 11.64 27.93
N CYS A 138 3.27 12.01 27.60
CA CYS A 138 2.44 12.83 28.48
C CYS A 138 1.63 11.90 29.36
#